data_AF-A0A6B2TK72-F1
#
_entry.id   AF-A0A6B2TK72-F1
#
_cell.length_a   1.000
_cell.length_b   1.000
_cell.length_c   1.000
_cell.angle_alpha   90.00
_cell.angle_beta   90.00
_cell.angle_gamma   90.00
#
_symmetry.space_group_name_H-M   'P 1'
#
loop_
_entity.id
_entity.type
_entity.pdbx_description
1 polymer ?
#
loop_
_entity_poly.entity_id
_entity_poly.type
_entity_poly.pdbx_seq_one_letter_code
_entity_poly.pdbx_strand_id
1 'polypeptide(L)'
;MPLTPEDVRNKQFTTVRLREGYDEDEVDAFLDEVEAELTRLLRENEDLRAKLAAATRAAAQNQQQGGMRKGPDGPGPQDQRGPGAPVPAAISGPQPVPPQQQMGGPMG
;
A
#
# COMPACT_ATOMS: atom_id res chain seq x y z
N MET A 1 -17.67 14.48 14.80
CA MET A 1 -17.86 14.91 13.41
C MET A 1 -16.49 15.31 12.87
N PRO A 2 -16.14 14.98 11.61
CA PRO A 2 -14.92 15.51 11.01
C PRO A 2 -15.05 17.03 10.85
N LEU A 3 -13.94 17.74 11.03
CA LEU A 3 -13.85 19.16 10.76
C LEU A 3 -14.03 19.41 9.26
N THR A 4 -14.88 20.35 8.87
CA THR A 4 -15.06 20.76 7.47
C THR A 4 -14.31 22.08 7.19
N PRO A 5 -13.96 22.38 5.92
CA PRO A 5 -13.42 23.68 5.56
C PRO A 5 -14.32 24.85 5.97
N GLU A 6 -15.64 24.65 5.88
CA GLU A 6 -16.63 25.64 6.29
C GLU A 6 -16.61 25.90 7.81
N ASP A 7 -16.36 24.86 8.62
CA ASP A 7 -16.19 25.01 10.07
C ASP A 7 -14.95 25.84 10.43
N VAL A 8 -13.88 25.75 9.62
CA VAL A 8 -12.65 26.54 9.78
C VAL A 8 -12.93 28.00 9.43
N ARG A 9 -13.52 28.24 8.26
CA ARG A 9 -13.90 29.59 7.78
C ARG A 9 -14.83 30.32 8.75
N ASN A 10 -15.82 29.61 9.30
CA ASN A 10 -16.83 30.21 10.16
C ASN A 10 -16.41 30.29 11.64
N LYS A 11 -15.19 29.88 11.97
CA LYS A 11 -14.70 29.88 13.35
C LYS A 11 -14.53 31.31 13.85
N GLN A 12 -15.18 31.63 14.97
CA GLN A 12 -14.94 32.87 15.70
C GLN A 12 -14.21 32.57 17.01
N PHE A 13 -13.08 33.25 17.21
CA PHE A 13 -12.34 33.21 18.46
C PHE A 13 -12.73 34.39 19.36
N THR A 14 -12.66 34.19 20.67
CA THR A 14 -12.89 35.25 21.64
C THR A 14 -11.65 36.14 21.74
N THR A 15 -11.80 37.45 21.53
CA THR A 15 -10.73 38.42 21.75
C THR A 15 -10.42 38.61 23.24
N VAL A 16 -9.15 38.72 23.62
CA VAL A 16 -8.71 39.02 24.98
C VAL A 16 -7.97 40.35 25.04
N ARG A 17 -8.15 41.12 26.13
CA ARG A 17 -7.54 42.47 26.28
C ARG A 17 -6.53 42.60 27.42
N LEU A 18 -6.61 41.72 28.43
CA LEU A 18 -5.80 41.78 29.66
C LEU A 18 -4.83 40.61 29.78
N ARG A 19 -4.75 39.77 28.74
CA ARG A 19 -3.92 38.58 28.68
C ARG A 19 -3.25 38.55 27.32
N GLU A 20 -2.10 37.89 27.27
CA GLU A 20 -1.45 37.57 26.00
C GLU A 20 -2.41 36.76 25.11
N GLY A 21 -2.40 37.07 23.82
CA GLY A 21 -3.20 36.43 22.78
C GLY A 21 -2.40 36.39 21.49
N TYR A 22 -2.89 35.61 20.53
CA TYR A 22 -2.33 35.58 19.19
C TYR A 22 -2.70 36.86 18.42
N ASP A 23 -1.88 37.19 17.43
CA ASP A 23 -2.21 38.23 16.45
C ASP A 23 -3.35 37.73 15.55
N GLU A 24 -4.39 38.56 15.37
CA GLU A 24 -5.59 38.18 14.61
C GLU A 24 -5.26 37.93 13.14
N ASP A 25 -4.42 38.78 12.53
CA ASP A 25 -4.04 38.65 11.13
C ASP A 25 -3.17 37.39 10.90
N GLU A 26 -2.31 37.04 11.86
CA GLU A 26 -1.52 35.81 11.81
C GLU A 26 -2.40 34.56 11.93
N VAL A 27 -3.39 34.59 12.84
CA VAL A 27 -4.35 33.48 13.00
C VAL A 27 -5.19 33.33 11.74
N ASP A 28 -5.70 34.41 11.18
CA ASP A 28 -6.53 34.39 9.98
C ASP A 28 -5.74 33.85 8.76
N ALA A 29 -4.51 34.32 8.55
CA ALA A 29 -3.64 33.80 7.49
C ALA A 29 -3.37 32.29 7.64
N PHE A 30 -3.15 31.82 8.87
CA PHE A 30 -2.99 30.40 9.13
C PHE A 30 -4.28 29.60 8.87
N LEU A 31 -5.44 30.15 9.25
CA LEU A 31 -6.72 29.49 8.98
C LEU A 31 -7.04 29.40 7.49
N ASP A 32 -6.65 30.38 6.67
CA ASP A 32 -6.76 30.32 5.22
C ASP A 32 -5.95 29.15 4.63
N GLU A 33 -4.72 28.96 5.10
CA GLU A 33 -3.87 27.83 4.70
C GLU A 33 -4.50 26.48 5.10
N VAL A 34 -5.05 26.40 6.32
CA VAL A 34 -5.73 25.21 6.83
C VAL A 34 -7.00 24.91 6.04
N GLU A 35 -7.83 25.91 5.71
CA GLU A 35 -9.04 25.74 4.89
C GLU A 35 -8.68 25.19 3.50
N ALA A 36 -7.66 25.77 2.87
CA ALA A 36 -7.20 25.36 1.54
C ALA A 36 -6.69 23.91 1.53
N GLU A 37 -5.84 23.55 2.51
CA GLU A 37 -5.26 22.22 2.59
C GLU A 37 -6.32 21.16 2.96
N LEU A 38 -7.24 21.49 3.87
CA LEU A 38 -8.34 20.59 4.22
C LEU A 38 -9.24 20.31 3.02
N THR A 39 -9.54 21.34 2.21
CA THR A 39 -10.28 21.18 0.95
C THR A 39 -9.54 20.27 -0.03
N ARG A 40 -8.23 20.46 -0.18
CA ARG A 40 -7.37 19.63 -1.04
C ARG A 40 -7.40 18.16 -0.61
N LEU A 41 -7.21 17.91 0.68
CA LEU A 41 -7.16 16.56 1.26
C LEU A 41 -8.50 15.84 1.15
N LEU A 42 -9.63 16.53 1.37
CA LEU A 42 -10.96 15.93 1.24
C LEU A 42 -11.21 15.48 -0.20
N ARG A 43 -10.91 16.33 -1.18
CA ARG A 43 -11.03 15.98 -2.60
C ARG A 43 -10.15 14.80 -2.98
N GLU A 44 -8.89 14.82 -2.56
CA GLU A 44 -7.97 13.71 -2.81
C GLU A 44 -8.47 12.41 -2.16
N ASN A 45 -9.04 12.49 -0.96
CA ASN A 45 -9.61 11.33 -0.28
C ASN A 45 -10.81 10.74 -1.04
N GLU A 46 -11.69 11.60 -1.56
CA GLU A 46 -12.82 11.19 -2.40
C GLU A 46 -12.34 10.48 -3.68
N ASP A 47 -11.36 11.06 -4.38
CA ASP A 47 -10.78 10.48 -5.58
C ASP A 47 -10.13 9.11 -5.31
N LEU A 48 -9.39 8.99 -4.20
CA LEU A 48 -8.77 7.72 -3.79
C LEU A 48 -9.82 6.66 -3.43
N ARG A 49 -10.89 7.04 -2.71
CA ARG A 49 -12.00 6.14 -2.41
C ARG A 49 -12.71 5.67 -3.68
N ALA A 50 -12.92 6.56 -4.65
CA ALA A 50 -13.52 6.21 -5.93
C ALA A 50 -12.65 5.21 -6.72
N LYS A 51 -11.32 5.44 -6.75
CA LYS A 51 -10.36 4.52 -7.38
C LYS A 51 -10.36 3.14 -6.70
N LEU A 52 -10.36 3.10 -5.36
CA LEU A 52 -10.42 1.84 -4.61
C LEU A 52 -11.73 1.08 -4.89
N ALA A 53 -12.86 1.77 -4.91
CA ALA A 53 -14.16 1.17 -5.22
C ALA A 53 -14.18 0.59 -6.64
N ALA A 54 -13.64 1.31 -7.63
CA ALA A 54 -13.54 0.84 -9.00
C ALA A 54 -12.62 -0.41 -9.12
N ALA A 55 -11.45 -0.37 -8.50
CA ALA A 55 -10.51 -1.50 -8.48
C ALA A 55 -11.13 -2.75 -7.83
N THR A 56 -11.83 -2.56 -6.71
CA THR A 56 -12.53 -3.65 -6.01
C THR A 56 -13.60 -4.29 -6.89
N ARG A 57 -14.40 -3.47 -7.60
CA ARG A 57 -15.40 -3.98 -8.55
C ARG A 57 -14.77 -4.75 -9.70
N ALA A 58 -13.70 -4.22 -10.29
CA ALA A 58 -12.98 -4.90 -11.38
C ALA A 58 -12.42 -6.26 -10.95
N ALA A 59 -11.83 -6.33 -9.74
CA ALA A 59 -11.33 -7.59 -9.17
C ALA A 59 -12.45 -8.63 -8.99
N ALA A 60 -13.61 -8.23 -8.45
CA ALA A 60 -14.75 -9.13 -8.26
C ALA A 60 -15.31 -9.67 -9.60
N GLN A 61 -15.39 -8.82 -10.63
CA GLN A 61 -15.85 -9.22 -11.96
C GLN A 61 -14.89 -10.23 -12.63
N ASN A 62 -13.58 -10.06 -12.43
CA ASN A 62 -12.58 -10.98 -12.99
C ASN A 62 -12.62 -12.36 -12.29
N GLN A 63 -12.89 -12.39 -10.98
CA GLN A 63 -13.07 -13.64 -10.24
C GLN A 63 -14.33 -14.41 -10.66
N GLN A 64 -15.44 -13.72 -10.93
CA GLN A 64 -16.66 -14.37 -11.42
C GLN A 64 -16.44 -14.99 -12.81
N GLN A 65 -15.82 -14.26 -13.74
CA GLN A 65 -15.52 -14.78 -15.08
C GLN A 65 -14.51 -15.95 -15.07
N GLY A 66 -13.57 -15.96 -14.12
CA GLY A 66 -12.66 -17.09 -13.89
C GLY A 66 -13.36 -18.36 -13.37
N GLY A 67 -14.53 -18.23 -12.72
CA GLY A 67 -15.34 -19.35 -12.24
C GLY A 67 -16.19 -20.04 -13.31
N MET A 68 -16.67 -19.31 -14.34
CA MET A 68 -17.45 -19.89 -15.44
C MET A 68 -16.61 -20.60 -16.53
N ARG A 69 -15.27 -20.46 -16.52
CA ARG A 69 -14.38 -21.24 -17.42
C ARG A 69 -14.11 -22.67 -16.94
N LYS A 70 -14.70 -23.09 -15.82
CA LYS A 70 -14.67 -24.48 -15.35
C LYS A 70 -16.10 -25.06 -15.35
N GLY A 71 -16.66 -25.24 -16.54
CA GLY A 71 -17.84 -26.09 -16.75
C GLY A 71 -17.49 -27.58 -16.69
N PRO A 72 -18.43 -28.47 -16.32
CA PRO A 72 -18.24 -29.91 -16.20
C PRO A 72 -18.23 -30.60 -17.59
N ASP A 73 -17.75 -31.84 -17.64
CA ASP A 73 -17.69 -32.79 -18.78
C ASP A 73 -16.47 -32.61 -19.73
N GLY A 74 -15.44 -33.47 -19.87
CA GLY A 74 -15.04 -34.84 -19.46
C GLY A 74 -13.77 -35.19 -20.30
N PRO A 75 -13.29 -36.45 -20.44
CA PRO A 75 -13.22 -37.56 -19.50
C PRO A 75 -11.88 -37.55 -18.74
N GLY A 76 -11.80 -38.29 -17.62
CA GLY A 76 -10.57 -38.44 -16.86
C GLY A 76 -9.46 -39.14 -17.65
N PRO A 77 -8.17 -38.84 -17.38
CA PRO A 77 -7.09 -39.75 -17.76
C PRO A 77 -7.13 -40.94 -16.80
N GLN A 78 -7.94 -41.95 -17.12
CA GLN A 78 -7.64 -43.32 -16.73
C GLN A 78 -6.63 -43.87 -17.74
N ASP A 79 -5.62 -44.56 -17.21
CA ASP A 79 -4.49 -45.21 -17.90
C ASP A 79 -3.31 -44.32 -18.34
N GLN A 80 -2.47 -44.02 -17.36
CA GLN A 80 -1.17 -44.70 -17.32
C GLN A 80 -0.70 -44.82 -15.86
N ARG A 81 -0.92 -46.02 -15.30
CA ARG A 81 -0.13 -46.53 -14.16
C ARG A 81 1.34 -46.57 -14.58
N GLY A 82 2.06 -45.48 -14.35
CA GLY A 82 3.49 -45.55 -14.05
C GLY A 82 3.62 -45.62 -12.52
N PRO A 83 4.17 -46.69 -11.93
CA PRO A 83 4.49 -46.67 -10.51
C PRO A 83 5.68 -45.71 -10.30
N GLY A 84 5.46 -44.61 -9.59
CA GLY A 84 6.55 -43.70 -9.25
C GLY A 84 6.08 -42.37 -8.67
N ALA A 85 5.55 -42.38 -7.46
CA ALA A 85 5.57 -41.21 -6.58
C ALA A 85 6.30 -41.60 -5.28
N PRO A 86 6.73 -40.65 -4.44
CA PRO A 86 7.80 -39.68 -4.67
C PRO A 86 8.81 -39.68 -3.50
N VAL A 87 9.99 -39.06 -3.63
CA VAL A 87 10.66 -38.42 -2.47
C VAL A 87 11.51 -37.22 -2.89
N PRO A 88 11.23 -36.01 -2.37
CA PRO A 88 12.17 -34.89 -2.38
C PRO A 88 12.98 -34.86 -1.08
N ALA A 89 14.31 -34.74 -1.15
CA ALA A 89 15.11 -34.34 0.01
C ALA A 89 16.42 -33.64 -0.38
N ALA A 90 16.67 -32.55 0.34
CA ALA A 90 17.91 -31.81 0.53
C ALA A 90 18.34 -30.79 -0.55
N ILE A 91 17.82 -29.57 -0.33
CA ILE A 91 18.55 -28.31 -0.50
C ILE A 91 20.05 -28.46 -0.11
N SER A 92 20.95 -28.22 -1.05
CA SER A 92 22.36 -27.97 -0.73
C SER A 92 22.49 -26.49 -0.36
N GLY A 93 22.73 -26.20 0.92
CA GLY A 93 23.13 -24.86 1.38
C GLY A 93 24.53 -24.47 0.87
N PRO A 94 24.92 -23.19 1.00
CA PRO A 94 26.18 -22.69 0.46
C PRO A 94 27.40 -23.31 1.18
N GLN A 95 28.38 -23.78 0.41
CA GLN A 95 29.65 -24.31 0.92
C GLN A 95 30.55 -23.16 1.43
N PRO A 96 31.28 -23.34 2.55
CA PRO A 96 32.28 -22.37 2.99
C PRO A 96 33.55 -22.46 2.13
N VAL A 97 34.05 -21.31 1.70
CA VAL A 97 35.34 -21.18 1.01
C VAL A 97 36.51 -21.34 2.01
N PRO A 98 37.56 -22.12 1.71
CA PRO A 98 38.75 -22.18 2.54
C PRO A 98 39.63 -20.93 2.35
N PRO A 99 40.34 -20.45 3.40
CA PRO A 99 41.19 -19.28 3.31
C PRO A 99 42.45 -19.57 2.48
N GLN A 100 42.71 -18.75 1.46
CA GLN A 100 43.96 -18.76 0.71
C GLN A 100 45.11 -18.34 1.63
N GLN A 101 45.98 -19.29 1.97
CA GLN A 101 47.25 -19.00 2.60
C GLN A 101 48.21 -18.40 1.57
N GLN A 102 48.55 -17.14 1.84
CA GLN A 102 49.53 -16.33 1.16
C GLN A 102 50.94 -16.72 1.63
N MET A 103 51.75 -17.26 0.72
CA MET A 103 53.22 -17.32 0.78
C MET A 103 53.69 -17.53 -0.66
N GLY A 104 54.60 -16.82 -1.31
CA GLY A 104 55.49 -15.68 -1.04
C GLY A 104 56.31 -15.54 -2.35
N GLY A 105 56.72 -14.32 -2.73
CA GLY A 105 57.53 -14.08 -3.95
C GLY A 105 59.00 -14.58 -3.82
N PRO A 106 59.96 -14.10 -4.63
CA PRO A 106 59.87 -13.24 -5.81
C PRO A 106 60.57 -13.81 -7.07
N MET A 107 60.58 -12.96 -8.10
CA MET A 107 61.08 -13.16 -9.47
C MET A 107 62.56 -13.54 -9.60
N GLY A 108 62.84 -14.27 -10.68
CA GLY A 108 64.10 -14.30 -11.43
C GLY A 108 63.79 -14.24 -12.91
#